data_AF-A0A7S4K9L7-F1
#
_entry.id   AF-A0A7S4K9L7-F1
#
_cell.length_a   1.000
_cell.length_b   1.000
_cell.length_c   1.000
_cell.angle_alpha   90.00
_cell.angle_beta   90.00
_cell.angle_gamma   90.00
#
_symmetry.space_group_name_H-M   'P 1'
#
loop_
_entity.id
_entity.type
_entity.pdbx_description
1 polymer ?
#
loop_
_entity_poly.entity_id
_entity_poly.type
_entity_poly.pdbx_seq_one_letter_code
_entity_poly.pdbx_strand_id
1 'polypeptide(L)'
;TVPERDGYTPMHGAGFQGRASIAKILSDHGVNLREKHPGDGHEPAIRSCWGGEPRHLETVKFFLKAGVPLDDIYEPCVQMTRNSATKKFLEDLKEKKEEL
;
A
#
# COMPACT_ATOMS: atom_id res chain seq x y z
N THR A 1 17.11 0.47 -6.66
CA THR A 1 16.09 1.10 -7.53
C THR A 1 16.56 2.50 -7.85
N VAL A 2 16.34 2.98 -9.07
CA VAL A 2 16.56 4.40 -9.40
C VAL A 2 15.17 5.05 -9.38
N PRO A 3 14.88 5.97 -8.45
CA PRO A 3 13.62 6.70 -8.46
C PRO A 3 13.54 7.62 -9.68
N GLU A 4 12.33 8.01 -10.08
CA GLU A 4 12.16 9.07 -11.07
C GLU A 4 12.49 10.45 -10.45
N ARG A 5 12.38 11.52 -11.24
CA ARG A 5 12.88 12.86 -10.89
C ARG A 5 12.28 13.40 -9.58
N ASP A 6 11.04 13.05 -9.27
CA ASP A 6 10.32 13.51 -8.08
C ASP A 6 10.45 12.55 -6.89
N GLY A 7 11.22 11.46 -7.02
CA GLY A 7 11.47 10.51 -5.93
C GLY A 7 10.47 9.35 -5.85
N TYR A 8 9.56 9.21 -6.82
CA TYR A 8 8.69 8.03 -6.94
C TYR A 8 9.44 6.83 -7.49
N THR A 9 9.03 5.65 -7.04
CA THR A 9 9.54 4.37 -7.53
C THR A 9 8.48 3.68 -8.37
N PRO A 10 8.85 2.69 -9.20
CA PRO A 10 7.86 1.83 -9.87
C PRO A 10 6.87 1.19 -8.89
N MET A 11 7.30 0.88 -7.66
CA MET A 11 6.43 0.33 -6.62
C MET A 11 5.37 1.35 -6.18
N HIS A 12 5.74 2.63 -6.01
CA HIS A 12 4.76 3.69 -5.75
C HIS A 12 3.70 3.79 -6.85
N GLY A 13 4.12 3.71 -8.11
CA GLY A 13 3.20 3.71 -9.25
C GLY A 13 2.25 2.51 -9.23
N ALA A 14 2.76 1.31 -8.91
CA ALA A 14 1.94 0.10 -8.78
C ALA A 14 0.93 0.23 -7.63
N GLY A 15 1.34 0.81 -6.50
CA GLY A 15 0.45 1.16 -5.39
C GLY A 15 -0.65 2.12 -5.83
N PHE A 16 -0.28 3.30 -6.33
CA PHE A 16 -1.21 4.36 -6.75
C PHE A 16 -2.25 3.87 -7.77
N GLN A 17 -1.81 3.06 -8.74
CA GLN A 17 -2.70 2.52 -9.78
C GLN A 17 -3.51 1.30 -9.34
N GLY A 18 -3.28 0.75 -8.14
CA GLY A 18 -3.95 -0.44 -7.64
C GLY A 18 -3.60 -1.68 -8.47
N ARG A 19 -2.32 -1.92 -8.74
CA ARG A 19 -1.82 -3.01 -9.60
C ARG A 19 -1.04 -4.06 -8.81
N ALA A 20 -1.75 -4.85 -8.00
CA ALA A 20 -1.17 -5.94 -7.20
C ALA A 20 -0.25 -6.88 -7.99
N SER A 21 -0.61 -7.25 -9.23
CA SER A 21 0.22 -8.12 -10.08
C SER A 21 1.57 -7.48 -10.45
N ILE A 22 1.57 -6.17 -10.73
CA ILE A 22 2.79 -5.43 -11.04
C ILE A 22 3.63 -5.26 -9.77
N ALA A 23 3.00 -4.93 -8.64
CA ALA A 23 3.68 -4.84 -7.34
C ALA A 23 4.36 -6.17 -6.99
N LYS A 24 3.70 -7.30 -7.25
CA LYS A 24 4.28 -8.64 -7.10
C LYS A 24 5.51 -8.83 -7.99
N ILE A 25 5.42 -8.55 -9.29
CA ILE A 25 6.54 -8.69 -10.22
C ILE A 25 7.74 -7.85 -9.77
N LEU A 26 7.50 -6.61 -9.36
CA LEU A 26 8.55 -5.72 -8.85
C LEU A 26 9.22 -6.31 -7.59
N SER A 27 8.41 -6.78 -6.63
CA SER A 27 8.89 -7.43 -5.42
C SER A 27 9.72 -8.68 -5.70
N ASP A 28 9.27 -9.53 -6.63
CA ASP A 28 9.97 -10.75 -7.05
C ASP A 28 11.35 -10.42 -7.67
N HIS A 29 11.52 -9.22 -8.23
CA HIS A 29 12.78 -8.72 -8.78
C HIS A 29 13.58 -7.82 -7.81
N GLY A 30 13.27 -7.84 -6.52
CA GLY A 30 14.05 -7.14 -5.50
C GLY A 30 13.85 -5.62 -5.47
N VAL A 31 12.80 -5.11 -6.11
CA VAL A 31 12.40 -3.70 -5.95
C VAL A 31 11.89 -3.51 -4.53
N ASN A 32 12.42 -2.51 -3.82
CA ASN A 32 12.05 -2.25 -2.44
C ASN A 32 10.55 -1.92 -2.34
N LEU A 33 9.82 -2.73 -1.57
CA LEU A 33 8.39 -2.60 -1.34
C LEU A 33 8.01 -1.49 -0.35
N ARG A 34 8.98 -0.99 0.44
CA ARG A 34 8.80 -0.04 1.54
C ARG A 34 9.56 1.27 1.36
N GLU A 35 10.02 1.57 0.14
CA GLU A 35 10.78 2.79 -0.13
C GLU A 35 9.89 4.02 0.11
N LYS A 36 10.20 4.85 1.11
CA LYS A 36 9.40 6.04 1.44
C LYS A 36 9.66 7.15 0.44
N HIS A 37 8.61 7.76 -0.08
CA HIS A 37 8.72 8.93 -0.94
C HIS A 37 9.30 10.13 -0.17
N PRO A 38 10.28 10.86 -0.71
CA PRO A 38 11.00 11.91 0.02
C PRO A 38 10.15 13.12 0.39
N GLY A 39 9.08 13.41 -0.37
CA GLY A 39 8.27 14.61 -0.16
C GLY A 39 7.22 14.49 0.97
N ASP A 40 6.68 13.30 1.21
CA ASP A 40 5.57 13.08 2.15
C ASP A 40 5.76 11.85 3.06
N GLY A 41 6.89 11.13 2.91
CA GLY A 41 7.23 9.98 3.74
C GLY A 41 6.37 8.74 3.52
N HIS A 42 5.45 8.77 2.54
CA HIS A 42 4.53 7.67 2.31
C HIS A 42 5.20 6.51 1.57
N GLU A 43 4.93 5.30 2.04
CA GLU A 43 5.34 4.05 1.39
C GLU A 43 4.39 3.70 0.22
N PRO A 44 4.81 2.82 -0.72
CA PRO A 44 3.98 2.39 -1.84
C PRO A 44 2.61 1.80 -1.45
N ALA A 45 2.54 1.11 -0.30
CA ALA A 45 1.29 0.57 0.23
C ALA A 45 0.25 1.66 0.50
N ILE A 46 0.66 2.81 1.05
CA ILE A 46 -0.25 3.94 1.34
C ILE A 46 -0.84 4.51 0.04
N ARG A 47 -0.06 4.52 -1.06
CA ARG A 47 -0.55 4.95 -2.38
C ARG A 47 -1.74 4.11 -2.86
N SER A 48 -1.79 2.82 -2.51
CA SER A 48 -2.92 1.97 -2.87
C SER A 48 -4.22 2.31 -2.16
N CYS A 49 -4.16 3.08 -1.07
CA CYS A 49 -5.36 3.52 -0.35
C CYS A 49 -6.05 4.72 -1.02
N TRP A 50 -5.39 5.42 -1.96
CA TRP A 50 -5.94 6.63 -2.60
C TRP A 50 -7.03 6.37 -3.64
N GLY A 51 -7.09 5.16 -4.20
CA GLY A 51 -8.09 4.79 -5.19
C GLY A 51 -9.34 4.16 -4.61
N GLY A 52 -10.46 4.31 -5.33
CA GLY A 52 -11.77 3.82 -4.93
C GLY A 52 -12.15 2.45 -5.48
N GLU A 53 -11.31 1.82 -6.31
CA GLU A 53 -11.70 0.64 -7.09
C GLU A 53 -11.32 -0.67 -6.39
N PRO A 54 -11.99 -1.80 -6.69
CA PRO A 54 -11.67 -3.09 -6.07
C PRO A 54 -10.19 -3.50 -6.22
N ARG A 55 -9.53 -3.10 -7.30
CA ARG A 55 -8.10 -3.39 -7.54
C ARG A 55 -7.18 -2.74 -6.50
N HIS A 56 -7.59 -1.62 -5.90
CA HIS A 56 -6.86 -0.95 -4.83
C HIS A 56 -6.89 -1.76 -3.54
N LEU A 57 -8.05 -2.31 -3.17
CA LEU A 57 -8.17 -3.25 -2.05
C LEU A 57 -7.26 -4.47 -2.24
N GLU A 58 -7.27 -5.08 -3.43
CA GLU A 58 -6.40 -6.23 -3.71
C GLU A 58 -4.90 -5.86 -3.62
N THR A 59 -4.56 -4.62 -3.92
CA THR A 59 -3.18 -4.12 -3.80
C THR A 59 -2.79 -3.88 -2.33
N VAL A 60 -3.69 -3.35 -1.50
CA VAL A 60 -3.50 -3.26 -0.04
C VAL A 60 -3.27 -4.64 0.56
N LYS A 61 -4.11 -5.63 0.22
CA LYS A 61 -3.98 -7.02 0.66
C LYS A 61 -2.63 -7.61 0.26
N PHE A 62 -2.17 -7.35 -0.96
CA PHE A 62 -0.85 -7.79 -1.41
C PHE A 62 0.26 -7.25 -0.51
N PHE A 63 0.30 -5.94 -0.25
CA PHE A 63 1.36 -5.32 0.56
C PHE A 63 1.38 -5.88 2.00
N LEU A 64 0.22 -6.03 2.64
CA LEU A 64 0.12 -6.63 3.97
C LEU A 64 0.62 -8.08 3.97
N LYS A 65 0.22 -8.88 2.97
CA LYS A 65 0.71 -10.26 2.80
C LYS A 65 2.22 -10.33 2.52
N ALA A 66 2.77 -9.30 1.87
CA ALA A 66 4.20 -9.18 1.59
C ALA A 66 5.02 -8.65 2.79
N GLY A 67 4.41 -8.50 3.97
CA GLY A 67 5.10 -8.15 5.20
C GLY A 67 5.16 -6.66 5.51
N VAL A 68 4.39 -5.81 4.81
CA VAL A 68 4.17 -4.44 5.26
C VAL A 68 3.35 -4.49 6.56
N PRO A 69 3.84 -3.95 7.68
CA PRO A 69 3.10 -3.95 8.94
C PRO A 69 1.83 -3.12 8.83
N LEU A 70 0.72 -3.64 9.38
CA LEU A 70 -0.56 -2.93 9.40
C LEU A 70 -0.44 -1.55 10.05
N ASP A 71 0.25 -1.44 11.18
CA ASP A 71 0.34 -0.19 11.95
C ASP A 71 1.05 0.92 11.17
N ASP A 72 1.96 0.58 10.26
CA ASP A 72 2.70 1.56 9.45
C ASP A 72 1.82 2.22 8.38
N ILE A 73 0.70 1.58 8.00
CA ILE A 73 -0.20 2.07 6.94
C ILE A 73 -1.61 2.37 7.42
N TYR A 74 -2.02 1.88 8.60
CA TYR A 74 -3.40 1.90 9.07
C TYR A 74 -3.98 3.32 9.09
N GLU A 75 -3.38 4.22 9.87
CA GLU A 75 -3.91 5.57 10.07
C GLU A 75 -3.96 6.37 8.76
N PRO A 76 -2.88 6.44 7.94
CA PRO A 76 -2.94 7.13 6.65
C PRO A 76 -3.98 6.52 5.70
N CYS A 77 -4.07 5.19 5.64
CA CYS A 77 -5.01 4.53 4.74
C CYS A 77 -6.46 4.78 5.13
N VAL A 78 -6.81 4.69 6.42
CA VAL A 78 -8.18 4.94 6.91
C VAL A 78 -8.58 6.41 6.70
N GLN A 79 -7.65 7.35 6.86
CA GLN A 79 -7.90 8.77 6.61
C GLN A 79 -8.07 9.11 5.13
N MET A 80 -7.29 8.50 4.25
CA MET A 80 -7.24 8.87 2.82
C MET A 80 -8.20 8.07 1.94
N THR A 81 -8.55 6.83 2.32
CA THR A 81 -9.28 5.95 1.42
C THR A 81 -10.75 6.34 1.27
N ARG A 82 -11.22 6.35 0.02
CA ARG A 82 -12.64 6.46 -0.33
C ARG A 82 -13.28 5.11 -0.62
N ASN A 83 -12.50 4.02 -0.59
CA ASN A 83 -12.99 2.66 -0.80
C ASN A 83 -13.48 2.10 0.53
N SER A 84 -14.81 1.97 0.68
CA SER A 84 -15.44 1.45 1.89
C SER A 84 -15.02 0.01 2.21
N ALA A 85 -14.76 -0.82 1.19
CA ALA A 85 -14.28 -2.18 1.38
C ALA A 85 -12.84 -2.21 1.90
N THR A 86 -11.97 -1.30 1.44
CA THR A 86 -10.62 -1.12 2.00
C THR A 86 -10.66 -0.67 3.45
N LYS A 87 -11.47 0.35 3.75
CA LYS A 87 -11.61 0.86 5.12
C LYS A 87 -12.07 -0.25 6.07
N LYS A 88 -13.18 -0.92 5.75
CA LYS A 88 -13.71 -2.03 6.54
C LYS A 88 -12.68 -3.14 6.73
N PHE A 89 -11.97 -3.52 5.67
CA PHE A 89 -10.95 -4.57 5.76
C PHE A 89 -9.81 -4.23 6.72
N LEU A 90 -9.36 -2.96 6.74
CA LEU A 90 -8.31 -2.51 7.66
C LEU A 90 -8.81 -2.46 9.11
N GLU A 91 -10.03 -1.98 9.34
CA GLU A 91 -10.69 -1.97 10.66
C GLU A 91 -10.83 -3.40 11.21
N ASP A 92 -11.38 -4.32 10.41
CA ASP A 92 -11.52 -5.75 10.78
C ASP A 92 -10.17 -6.40 11.14
N LEU A 93 -9.08 -6.00 10.46
CA LEU A 93 -7.74 -6.51 10.76
C LEU A 93 -7.15 -5.89 12.03
N LYS A 94 -7.45 -4.62 12.31
CA LYS A 94 -6.95 -3.92 13.50
C LYS A 94 -7.61 -4.49 14.76
N GLU A 95 -8.92 -4.68 14.73
CA GLU A 95 -9.69 -5.33 15.82
C GLU A 95 -9.14 -6.72 16.14
N LYS A 96 -8.99 -7.58 15.12
CA LYS A 96 -8.42 -8.94 15.29
C LYS A 96 -7.01 -8.95 15.88
N LYS A 97 -6.20 -7.94 15.59
CA LYS A 97 -4.83 -7.83 16.11
C LYS A 97 -4.82 -7.43 17.58
N GLU A 98 -5.81 -6.66 18.03
CA GLU A 98 -5.93 -6.20 19.42
C GLU A 98 -6.56 -7.26 20.35
N GLU A 99 -7.24 -8.25 19.78
CA GLU A 99 -7.78 -9.42 20.49
C GLU A 99 -6.73 -10.53 20.76
N LEU A 100 -5.53 -10.43 20.18
CA LEU A 100 -4.41 -11.38 20.29
C LEU A 100 -3.37 -10.92 21.33
#